data_AF-A0A957TZM6-F1
#
_entry.id   AF-A0A957TZM6-F1
#
_cell.length_a   1.000
_cell.length_b   1.000
_cell.length_c   1.000
_cell.angle_alpha   90.00
_cell.angle_beta   90.00
_cell.angle_gamma   90.00
#
_symmetry.space_group_name_H-M   'P 1'
#
loop_
_entity.id
_entity.type
_entity.pdbx_description
1 polymer ?
#
loop_
_entity_poly.entity_id
_entity_poly.type
_entity_poly.pdbx_seq_one_letter_code
_entity_poly.pdbx_strand_id
1 'polypeptide(L)'
;MKHRLTICMLLFAVGIVAVACGRPSNESNQEAAPAQEAAPAQPATAPTVQPVAEADTGTDDAQLTALKEAALTTYADIVFASYQDSYDLAVALRSALEVFVAAPSEATHQAAKDAWLAANEPYGQTEAYRFYGGPIDDVDGPEGLLNAWPLDEAYVDYVDGAPDAGIINNVEAYPIISKELLMSLNEVGAEENISTGYHAIEFLLWGQDFYADGSGRRSFEDYVVDGPVPNADRRGEYLLALGELLVENLAQMTDAWDPTRDDNYRAEFLAMAPDAALQNVLTGLGVLSKSEMAGDRMFTALDNQDQEDEHSCFSDNTHR
;
A
#
# COMPACT_ATOMS: atom_id res chain seq x y z
N MET A 1 15.60 2.81 -55.43
CA MET A 1 14.41 1.97 -55.75
C MET A 1 13.48 2.04 -54.56
N LYS A 2 12.23 2.42 -54.82
CA LYS A 2 11.17 2.67 -53.83
C LYS A 2 10.61 1.34 -53.33
N HIS A 3 10.49 1.11 -52.03
CA HIS A 3 9.49 0.18 -51.49
C HIS A 3 8.73 0.88 -50.36
N ARG A 4 7.47 1.17 -50.67
CA ARG A 4 6.41 1.61 -49.75
C ARG A 4 5.77 0.35 -49.18
N LEU A 5 5.63 0.26 -47.87
CA LEU A 5 4.76 -0.72 -47.23
C LEU A 5 3.53 0.03 -46.71
N THR A 6 2.38 -0.34 -47.26
CA THR A 6 1.05 0.21 -46.97
C THR A 6 0.50 -0.51 -45.74
N ILE A 7 0.24 0.21 -44.65
CA ILE A 7 -0.53 -0.30 -43.50
C ILE A 7 -1.98 0.12 -43.70
N CYS A 8 -2.85 -0.88 -43.75
CA CYS A 8 -4.30 -0.76 -43.90
C CYS A 8 -4.91 -0.60 -42.51
N MET A 9 -5.53 0.55 -42.24
CA MET A 9 -6.22 0.87 -40.99
C MET A 9 -7.68 0.43 -41.12
N LEU A 10 -8.08 -0.61 -40.38
CA LEU A 10 -9.47 -1.07 -40.29
C LEU A 10 -10.20 -0.26 -39.20
N LEU A 11 -11.17 0.56 -39.63
CA LEU A 11 -12.21 1.12 -38.76
C LEU A 11 -13.26 0.05 -38.47
N PHE A 12 -13.54 -0.22 -37.20
CA PHE A 12 -14.77 -0.89 -36.78
C PHE A 12 -15.76 0.15 -36.24
N ALA A 13 -16.88 0.28 -36.94
CA ALA A 13 -18.08 0.96 -36.47
C ALA A 13 -19.05 -0.09 -35.94
N VAL A 14 -19.50 0.03 -34.68
CA VAL A 14 -20.58 -0.79 -34.13
C VAL A 14 -21.82 0.09 -33.99
N GLY A 15 -22.83 -0.24 -34.79
CA GLY A 15 -24.17 0.34 -34.74
C GLY A 15 -25.09 -0.50 -33.86
N ILE A 16 -25.87 0.20 -33.04
CA ILE A 16 -26.92 -0.32 -32.16
C ILE A 16 -28.10 -0.83 -33.00
N VAL A 17 -28.59 -2.04 -32.71
CA VAL A 17 -29.96 -2.47 -33.04
C VAL A 17 -30.54 -3.22 -31.84
N ALA A 18 -31.61 -2.66 -31.28
CA ALA A 18 -32.45 -3.32 -30.29
C ALA A 18 -33.42 -4.31 -30.98
N VAL A 19 -33.60 -5.50 -30.39
CA VAL A 19 -34.77 -6.36 -30.63
C VAL A 19 -35.23 -6.92 -29.30
N ALA A 20 -36.47 -6.58 -28.95
CA ALA A 20 -37.21 -7.10 -27.81
C ALA A 20 -37.72 -8.52 -28.09
N CYS A 21 -37.66 -9.40 -27.08
CA CYS A 21 -38.46 -10.62 -27.00
C CYS A 21 -38.94 -10.79 -25.56
N GLY A 22 -40.25 -10.62 -25.37
CA GLY A 22 -40.92 -10.77 -24.09
C GLY A 22 -41.12 -12.23 -23.68
N ARG A 23 -41.23 -12.45 -22.37
CA ARG A 23 -41.87 -13.62 -21.75
C ARG A 23 -42.65 -13.18 -20.51
N PRO A 24 -43.74 -13.90 -20.16
CA PRO A 24 -44.74 -13.43 -19.22
C PRO A 24 -44.37 -13.78 -17.77
N SER A 25 -44.62 -12.85 -16.87
CA SER A 25 -44.63 -13.07 -15.43
C SER A 25 -46.04 -13.50 -14.97
N ASN A 26 -46.09 -14.48 -14.08
CA ASN A 26 -47.27 -14.86 -13.32
C ASN A 26 -46.93 -14.73 -11.83
N GLU A 27 -47.80 -14.02 -11.11
CA GLU A 27 -47.97 -13.98 -9.63
C GLU A 27 -46.80 -13.37 -8.82
N SER A 28 -46.99 -12.46 -7.85
CA SER A 28 -48.13 -12.18 -6.99
C SER A 28 -48.03 -10.73 -6.48
N ASN A 29 -49.17 -10.04 -6.44
CA ASN A 29 -49.30 -8.70 -5.87
C ASN A 29 -49.17 -8.77 -4.33
N GLN A 30 -48.05 -8.28 -3.81
CA GLN A 30 -48.01 -7.59 -2.52
C GLN A 30 -47.70 -6.12 -2.82
N GLU A 31 -48.72 -5.29 -2.60
CA GLU A 31 -48.71 -3.86 -2.82
C GLU A 31 -47.76 -3.20 -1.82
N ALA A 32 -46.52 -2.94 -2.25
CA ALA A 32 -45.61 -2.04 -1.54
C ALA A 32 -46.14 -0.61 -1.72
N ALA A 33 -46.32 0.10 -0.61
CA ALA A 33 -46.67 1.52 -0.62
C ALA A 33 -45.67 2.30 -1.49
N PRO A 34 -46.12 3.32 -2.26
CA PRO A 34 -45.23 4.09 -3.11
C PRO A 34 -44.15 4.74 -2.24
N ALA A 35 -42.89 4.49 -2.58
CA ALA A 35 -41.77 5.23 -2.04
C ALA A 35 -42.05 6.73 -2.28
N GLN A 36 -42.10 7.50 -1.19
CA GLN A 36 -42.10 8.95 -1.28
C GLN A 36 -40.78 9.35 -1.94
N GLU A 37 -40.88 9.88 -3.15
CA GLU A 37 -39.80 10.58 -3.84
C GLU A 37 -39.30 11.69 -2.91
N ALA A 38 -38.09 11.49 -2.36
CA ALA A 38 -37.46 12.49 -1.53
C ALA A 38 -37.23 13.74 -2.40
N ALA A 39 -37.78 14.87 -1.96
CA ALA A 39 -37.57 16.14 -2.63
C ALA A 39 -36.06 16.41 -2.79
N PRO A 40 -35.62 17.01 -3.91
CA PRO A 40 -34.21 17.34 -4.11
C PRO A 40 -33.75 18.20 -2.93
N ALA A 41 -32.68 17.75 -2.26
CA ALA A 41 -32.04 18.51 -1.21
C ALA A 41 -31.69 19.90 -1.77
N GLN A 42 -32.21 20.96 -1.15
CA GLN A 42 -31.79 22.31 -1.52
C GLN A 42 -30.27 22.41 -1.30
N PRO A 43 -29.53 23.05 -2.21
CA PRO A 43 -28.11 23.29 -1.99
C PRO A 43 -27.97 24.03 -0.65
N ALA A 44 -27.24 23.42 0.28
CA ALA A 44 -26.91 24.08 1.53
C ALA A 44 -26.20 25.39 1.17
N THR A 45 -26.81 26.51 1.54
CA THR A 45 -26.16 27.81 1.45
C THR A 45 -24.88 27.71 2.26
N ALA A 46 -23.73 27.79 1.60
CA ALA A 46 -22.45 27.93 2.26
C ALA A 46 -22.57 29.01 3.34
N PRO A 47 -22.17 28.75 4.59
CA PRO A 47 -22.21 29.78 5.61
C PRO A 47 -21.39 30.96 5.10
N THR A 48 -22.01 32.14 5.09
CA THR A 48 -21.30 33.37 4.78
C THR A 48 -20.23 33.53 5.84
N VAL A 49 -18.99 33.19 5.52
CA VAL A 49 -17.83 33.48 6.37
C VAL A 49 -17.79 35.00 6.45
N GLN A 50 -18.23 35.55 7.58
CA GLN A 50 -17.94 36.95 7.87
C GLN A 50 -16.43 37.07 7.90
N PRO A 51 -15.84 38.10 7.25
CA PRO A 51 -14.41 38.34 7.40
C PRO A 51 -14.18 38.54 8.90
N VAL A 52 -13.48 37.59 9.52
CA VAL A 52 -12.92 37.80 10.84
C VAL A 52 -12.03 39.03 10.64
N ALA A 53 -12.33 40.12 11.33
CA ALA A 53 -11.42 41.25 11.36
C ALA A 53 -10.05 40.68 11.72
N GLU A 54 -9.05 40.87 10.84
CA GLU A 54 -7.66 40.56 11.18
C GLU A 54 -7.39 41.28 12.49
N ALA A 55 -7.37 40.51 13.58
CA ALA A 55 -6.67 40.95 14.75
C ALA A 55 -5.22 41.05 14.29
N ASP A 56 -4.75 42.28 14.07
CA ASP A 56 -3.33 42.58 14.02
C ASP A 56 -2.77 42.11 15.36
N THR A 57 -2.35 40.86 15.40
CA THR A 57 -1.79 40.24 16.60
C THR A 57 -0.39 40.77 16.88
N GLY A 58 0.14 41.68 16.04
CA GLY A 58 1.48 42.21 16.19
C GLY A 58 2.50 41.09 16.36
N THR A 59 2.27 39.93 15.75
CA THR A 59 3.23 38.83 15.80
C THR A 59 4.43 39.32 15.00
N ASP A 60 5.48 39.68 15.72
CA ASP A 60 6.76 40.06 15.13
C ASP A 60 7.16 38.98 14.12
N ASP A 61 7.50 39.36 12.88
CA ASP A 61 7.88 38.41 11.82
C ASP A 61 9.00 37.48 12.30
N ALA A 62 9.87 37.96 13.20
CA ALA A 62 10.90 37.16 13.85
C ALA A 62 10.31 36.08 14.78
N GLN A 63 9.26 36.41 15.55
CA GLN A 63 8.57 35.44 16.41
C GLN A 63 7.83 34.38 15.59
N LEU A 64 7.15 34.79 14.51
CA LEU A 64 6.49 33.83 13.62
C LEU A 64 7.50 32.89 12.96
N THR A 65 8.64 33.42 12.50
CA THR A 65 9.72 32.61 11.92
C THR A 65 10.24 31.58 12.92
N ALA A 66 10.54 32.01 14.16
CA ALA A 66 11.00 31.11 15.22
C ALA A 66 9.98 30.02 15.56
N LEU A 67 8.68 30.32 15.53
CA LEU A 67 7.62 29.32 15.72
C LEU A 67 7.58 28.28 14.60
N LYS A 68 7.77 28.71 13.34
CA LYS A 68 7.82 27.80 12.19
C LYS A 68 9.02 26.87 12.29
N GLU A 69 10.20 27.39 12.61
CA GLU A 69 11.41 26.59 12.81
C GLU A 69 11.26 25.55 13.94
N ALA A 70 10.65 25.95 15.06
CA ALA A 70 10.37 25.02 16.16
C ALA A 70 9.37 23.92 15.77
N ALA A 71 8.33 24.27 15.01
CA ALA A 71 7.36 23.31 14.49
C ALA A 71 8.00 22.31 13.52
N LEU A 72 8.87 22.79 12.62
CA LEU A 72 9.61 21.95 11.67
C LEU A 72 10.62 21.02 12.35
N THR A 73 11.27 21.50 13.41
CA THR A 73 12.14 20.66 14.25
C THR A 73 11.33 19.55 14.90
N THR A 74 10.18 19.89 15.49
CA THR A 74 9.27 18.90 16.10
C THR A 74 8.75 17.90 15.08
N TYR A 75 8.41 18.36 13.87
CA TYR A 75 8.02 17.50 12.76
C TYR A 75 9.15 16.50 12.43
N ALA A 76 10.38 16.96 12.24
CA ALA A 76 11.51 16.09 11.93
C ALA A 76 11.82 15.09 13.05
N ASP A 77 11.65 15.48 14.31
CA ASP A 77 11.83 14.59 15.47
C ASP A 77 10.76 13.49 15.49
N ILE A 78 9.51 13.83 15.14
CA ILE A 78 8.42 12.85 15.02
C ILE A 78 8.68 11.91 13.84
N VAL A 79 9.08 12.42 12.67
CA VAL A 79 9.39 11.60 11.49
C VAL A 79 10.44 10.56 11.81
N PHE A 80 11.55 10.97 12.45
CA PHE A 80 12.60 10.06 12.88
C PHE A 80 12.08 9.00 13.85
N ALA A 81 11.32 9.39 14.88
CA ALA A 81 10.76 8.47 15.85
C ALA A 81 9.82 7.44 15.21
N SER A 82 8.95 7.86 14.29
CA SER A 82 8.03 6.97 13.58
C SER A 82 8.75 5.97 12.68
N TYR A 83 9.80 6.38 11.97
CA TYR A 83 10.64 5.45 11.20
C TYR A 83 11.45 4.52 12.11
N GLN A 84 11.91 4.99 13.26
CA GLN A 84 12.61 4.13 14.24
C GLN A 84 11.67 3.06 14.80
N ASP A 85 10.44 3.41 15.18
CA ASP A 85 9.43 2.45 15.64
C ASP A 85 9.11 1.42 14.54
N SER A 86 9.00 1.87 13.29
CA SER A 86 8.77 1.01 12.13
C SER A 86 9.95 0.05 11.89
N TYR A 87 11.18 0.57 11.96
CA TYR A 87 12.41 -0.23 11.82
C TYR A 87 12.52 -1.29 12.92
N ASP A 88 12.31 -0.92 14.18
CA ASP A 88 12.44 -1.83 15.32
C ASP A 88 11.44 -2.99 15.22
N LEU A 89 10.19 -2.71 14.81
CA LEU A 89 9.19 -3.74 14.60
C LEU A 89 9.42 -4.56 13.33
N ALA A 90 9.99 -3.99 12.27
CA ALA A 90 10.43 -4.75 11.10
C ALA A 90 11.57 -5.74 11.45
N VAL A 91 12.49 -5.36 12.35
CA VAL A 91 13.51 -6.28 12.88
C VAL A 91 12.88 -7.42 13.67
N ALA A 92 11.85 -7.12 14.47
CA ALA A 92 11.08 -8.14 15.19
C ALA A 92 10.32 -9.07 14.23
N LEU A 93 9.68 -8.51 13.19
CA LEU A 93 9.04 -9.26 12.12
C LEU A 93 10.04 -10.20 11.43
N ARG A 94 11.17 -9.69 10.94
CA ARG A 94 12.22 -10.53 10.32
C ARG A 94 12.62 -11.70 11.22
N SER A 95 12.81 -11.45 12.51
CA SER A 95 13.15 -12.49 13.49
C SER A 95 12.02 -13.53 13.64
N ALA A 96 10.76 -13.11 13.61
CA ALA A 96 9.61 -14.01 13.66
C ALA A 96 9.50 -14.86 12.38
N LEU A 97 9.78 -14.28 11.20
CA LEU A 97 9.83 -14.99 9.93
C LEU A 97 10.95 -16.05 9.93
N GLU A 98 12.15 -15.72 10.44
CA GLU A 98 13.25 -16.67 10.64
C GLU A 98 12.84 -17.86 11.51
N VAL A 99 12.17 -17.61 12.64
CA VAL A 99 11.68 -18.66 13.53
C VAL A 99 10.59 -19.51 12.84
N PHE A 100 9.68 -18.88 12.11
CA PHE A 100 8.62 -19.56 11.39
C PHE A 100 9.16 -20.49 10.31
N VAL A 101 10.02 -19.99 9.44
CA VAL A 101 10.61 -20.77 8.34
C VAL A 101 11.49 -21.90 8.88
N ALA A 102 12.23 -21.69 9.97
CA ALA A 102 13.09 -22.71 10.56
C ALA A 102 12.30 -23.84 11.25
N ALA A 103 11.11 -23.55 11.79
CA ALA A 103 10.25 -24.52 12.47
C ALA A 103 8.77 -24.24 12.19
N PRO A 104 8.26 -24.58 10.98
CA PRO A 104 6.89 -24.33 10.60
C PRO A 104 5.91 -25.07 11.51
N SER A 105 5.01 -24.32 12.12
CA SER A 105 3.94 -24.82 12.98
C SER A 105 2.87 -23.75 13.09
N GLU A 106 1.66 -24.13 13.52
CA GLU A 106 0.59 -23.18 13.82
C GLU A 106 1.06 -22.03 14.74
N ALA A 107 1.82 -22.37 15.80
CA ALA A 107 2.28 -21.40 16.78
C ALA A 107 3.31 -20.41 16.21
N THR A 108 4.24 -20.88 15.38
CA THR A 108 5.26 -20.01 14.78
C THR A 108 4.70 -19.21 13.60
N HIS A 109 3.73 -19.76 12.87
CA HIS A 109 3.00 -19.02 11.84
C HIS A 109 2.16 -17.89 12.42
N GLN A 110 1.42 -18.16 13.50
CA GLN A 110 0.67 -17.12 14.20
C GLN A 110 1.61 -16.04 14.76
N ALA A 111 2.77 -16.41 15.30
CA ALA A 111 3.74 -15.44 15.78
C ALA A 111 4.28 -14.54 14.64
N ALA A 112 4.48 -15.08 13.44
CA ALA A 112 4.84 -14.30 12.26
C ALA A 112 3.72 -13.35 11.83
N LYS A 113 2.46 -13.81 11.81
CA LYS A 113 1.27 -12.98 11.54
C LYS A 113 1.14 -11.83 12.54
N ASP A 114 1.25 -12.11 13.83
CA ASP A 114 1.17 -11.11 14.89
C ASP A 114 2.30 -10.07 14.77
N ALA A 115 3.51 -10.51 14.42
CA ALA A 115 4.63 -9.61 14.20
C ALA A 115 4.45 -8.74 12.95
N TRP A 116 3.81 -9.27 11.89
CA TRP A 116 3.50 -8.49 10.70
C TRP A 116 2.48 -7.39 11.01
N LEU A 117 1.40 -7.72 11.71
CA LEU A 117 0.40 -6.74 12.15
C LEU A 117 1.03 -5.64 13.01
N ALA A 118 1.92 -6.03 13.93
CA ALA A 118 2.64 -5.08 14.77
C ALA A 118 3.56 -4.15 13.96
N ALA A 119 4.29 -4.69 12.96
CA ALA A 119 5.21 -3.92 12.14
C ALA A 119 4.50 -2.99 11.14
N ASN A 120 3.35 -3.40 10.61
CA ASN A 120 2.59 -2.62 9.64
C ASN A 120 1.97 -1.35 10.25
N GLU A 121 1.55 -1.41 11.52
CA GLU A 121 0.85 -0.30 12.20
C GLU A 121 1.67 1.02 12.26
N PRO A 122 2.91 1.06 12.80
CA PRO A 122 3.67 2.31 12.80
C PRO A 122 4.08 2.73 11.39
N TYR A 123 4.29 1.78 10.47
CA TYR A 123 4.64 2.11 9.10
C TYR A 123 3.51 2.88 8.41
N GLY A 124 2.25 2.46 8.55
CA GLY A 124 1.09 3.18 8.01
C GLY A 124 1.00 4.64 8.51
N GLN A 125 1.50 4.92 9.73
CA GLN A 125 1.58 6.29 10.23
C GLN A 125 2.65 7.13 9.52
N THR A 126 3.70 6.50 8.99
CA THR A 126 4.78 7.19 8.26
C THR A 126 4.34 7.74 6.92
N GLU A 127 3.21 7.27 6.37
CA GLU A 127 2.65 7.78 5.12
C GLU A 127 2.33 9.29 5.19
N ALA A 128 2.11 9.82 6.39
CA ALA A 128 1.96 11.26 6.64
C ALA A 128 3.17 12.09 6.17
N TYR A 129 4.32 11.46 5.94
CA TYR A 129 5.58 12.08 5.54
C TYR A 129 5.90 11.91 4.05
N ARG A 130 4.92 11.44 3.26
CA ARG A 130 5.04 11.26 1.81
C ARG A 130 4.55 12.47 1.01
N PHE A 131 4.72 12.41 -0.31
CA PHE A 131 4.17 13.31 -1.35
C PHE A 131 4.74 14.73 -1.43
N TYR A 132 5.94 14.95 -0.89
CA TYR A 132 6.69 16.20 -1.11
C TYR A 132 8.13 15.97 -1.61
N GLY A 133 8.43 14.77 -2.14
CA GLY A 133 9.75 14.42 -2.67
C GLY A 133 10.81 14.27 -1.59
N GLY A 134 10.43 13.72 -0.43
CA GLY A 134 11.36 13.31 0.61
C GLY A 134 12.02 11.96 0.29
N PRO A 135 12.89 11.45 1.18
CA PRO A 135 13.70 10.25 0.95
C PRO A 135 12.90 9.00 0.56
N ILE A 136 11.66 8.90 1.04
CA ILE A 136 10.79 7.76 0.76
C ILE A 136 10.24 7.76 -0.68
N ASP A 137 10.01 8.94 -1.26
CA ASP A 137 9.43 9.14 -2.60
C ASP A 137 10.44 9.68 -3.64
N ASP A 138 11.74 9.75 -3.29
CA ASP A 138 12.77 10.14 -4.26
C ASP A 138 12.90 9.06 -5.36
N VAL A 139 13.63 9.36 -6.44
CA VAL A 139 13.88 8.44 -7.55
C VAL A 139 14.53 7.12 -7.08
N ASP A 140 15.32 7.18 -6.02
CA ASP A 140 15.95 6.03 -5.36
C ASP A 140 15.25 5.67 -4.03
N GLY A 141 14.06 6.22 -3.77
CA GLY A 141 13.29 6.04 -2.54
C GLY A 141 12.64 4.66 -2.45
N PRO A 142 12.54 4.07 -1.25
CA PRO A 142 12.11 2.68 -1.09
C PRO A 142 10.59 2.46 -1.08
N GLU A 143 9.74 3.45 -1.35
CA GLU A 143 8.28 3.29 -1.20
C GLU A 143 7.73 2.08 -1.97
N GLY A 144 8.04 1.96 -3.26
CA GLY A 144 7.59 0.85 -4.09
C GLY A 144 8.11 -0.52 -3.61
N LEU A 145 9.16 -0.53 -2.79
CA LEU A 145 9.75 -1.72 -2.18
C LEU A 145 9.20 -2.01 -0.76
N LEU A 146 8.47 -1.07 -0.17
CA LEU A 146 7.93 -1.16 1.18
C LEU A 146 6.43 -1.45 1.15
N ASN A 147 5.65 -0.70 0.37
CA ASN A 147 4.19 -0.65 0.53
C ASN A 147 3.43 -0.48 -0.80
N ALA A 148 3.97 -1.04 -1.88
CA ALA A 148 3.26 -1.03 -3.15
C ALA A 148 1.99 -1.90 -3.10
N TRP A 149 0.90 -1.38 -3.68
CA TRP A 149 -0.42 -1.99 -3.78
C TRP A 149 -1.12 -1.43 -5.04
N PRO A 150 -1.94 -2.22 -5.78
CA PRO A 150 -2.36 -3.60 -5.53
C PRO A 150 -1.30 -4.66 -5.88
N LEU A 151 -1.49 -5.90 -5.44
CA LEU A 151 -0.56 -7.02 -5.66
C LEU A 151 -1.25 -8.14 -6.45
N ASP A 152 -0.68 -8.55 -7.59
CA ASP A 152 -1.03 -9.77 -8.33
C ASP A 152 -0.47 -10.99 -7.58
N GLU A 153 -1.35 -11.74 -6.93
CA GLU A 153 -0.95 -12.88 -6.10
C GLU A 153 -0.30 -13.99 -6.93
N ALA A 154 -0.75 -14.14 -8.18
CA ALA A 154 -0.23 -15.12 -9.12
C ALA A 154 1.16 -14.75 -9.67
N TYR A 155 1.61 -13.51 -9.42
CA TYR A 155 3.00 -13.11 -9.65
C TYR A 155 3.94 -13.68 -8.59
N VAL A 156 3.50 -13.78 -7.33
CA VAL A 156 4.31 -14.23 -6.20
C VAL A 156 4.29 -15.75 -6.06
N ASP A 157 3.11 -16.35 -5.92
CA ASP A 157 2.93 -17.77 -5.60
C ASP A 157 1.73 -18.38 -6.33
N TYR A 158 1.41 -19.63 -6.00
CA TYR A 158 0.19 -20.27 -6.44
C TYR A 158 -1.06 -19.52 -5.96
N VAL A 159 -2.13 -19.63 -6.76
CA VAL A 159 -3.47 -19.11 -6.47
C VAL A 159 -4.52 -20.18 -6.76
N ASP A 160 -5.77 -19.98 -6.32
CA ASP A 160 -6.86 -20.89 -6.69
C ASP A 160 -7.00 -20.97 -8.22
N GLY A 161 -7.07 -22.20 -8.74
CA GLY A 161 -7.09 -22.45 -10.18
C GLY A 161 -5.75 -22.35 -10.91
N ALA A 162 -4.66 -21.88 -10.27
CA ALA A 162 -3.32 -21.81 -10.87
C ALA A 162 -2.21 -22.30 -9.90
N PRO A 163 -2.11 -23.62 -9.66
CA PRO A 163 -1.22 -24.20 -8.64
C PRO A 163 0.28 -24.06 -8.95
N ASP A 164 0.65 -23.79 -10.20
CA ASP A 164 2.04 -23.67 -10.66
C ASP A 164 2.43 -22.21 -10.95
N ALA A 165 1.61 -21.23 -10.54
CA ALA A 165 1.85 -19.81 -10.80
C ALA A 165 2.94 -19.20 -9.91
N GLY A 166 3.42 -18.03 -10.30
CA GLY A 166 4.31 -17.21 -9.49
C GLY A 166 5.80 -17.55 -9.56
N ILE A 167 6.59 -16.59 -9.06
CA ILE A 167 8.05 -16.67 -8.94
C ILE A 167 8.48 -17.90 -8.14
N ILE A 168 7.73 -18.24 -7.09
CA ILE A 168 8.02 -19.38 -6.22
C ILE A 168 7.98 -20.70 -7.00
N ASN A 169 7.00 -20.90 -7.89
CA ASN A 169 6.81 -22.17 -8.59
C ASN A 169 7.56 -22.25 -9.93
N ASN A 170 8.03 -21.13 -10.47
CA ASN A 170 8.79 -21.09 -11.72
C ASN A 170 10.31 -21.23 -11.49
N VAL A 171 10.74 -22.44 -11.10
CA VAL A 171 12.15 -22.78 -10.81
C VAL A 171 13.06 -22.62 -12.05
N GLU A 172 12.54 -22.84 -13.26
CA GLU A 172 13.33 -22.72 -14.49
C GLU A 172 13.72 -21.27 -14.79
N ALA A 173 12.77 -20.32 -14.65
CA ALA A 173 13.05 -18.91 -14.85
C ALA A 173 13.79 -18.28 -13.67
N TYR A 174 13.49 -18.73 -12.44
CA TYR A 174 13.99 -18.15 -11.20
C TYR A 174 14.68 -19.21 -10.32
N PRO A 175 15.85 -19.72 -10.74
CA PRO A 175 16.50 -20.84 -10.03
C PRO A 175 16.94 -20.50 -8.61
N ILE A 176 17.10 -19.22 -8.27
CA ILE A 176 17.55 -18.74 -6.95
C ILE A 176 16.63 -17.61 -6.51
N ILE A 177 16.01 -17.73 -5.34
CA ILE A 177 15.30 -16.63 -4.69
C ILE A 177 16.33 -15.78 -3.92
N SER A 178 16.40 -14.49 -4.23
CA SER A 178 17.35 -13.55 -3.62
C SER A 178 16.73 -12.16 -3.57
N LYS A 179 17.21 -11.30 -2.66
CA LYS A 179 16.77 -9.90 -2.56
C LYS A 179 16.92 -9.15 -3.88
N GLU A 180 18.07 -9.33 -4.54
CA GLU A 180 18.37 -8.71 -5.82
C GLU A 180 17.39 -9.15 -6.90
N LEU A 181 17.01 -10.43 -6.92
CA LEU A 181 15.99 -10.92 -7.84
C LEU A 181 14.64 -10.26 -7.54
N LEU A 182 14.19 -10.29 -6.29
CA LEU A 182 12.87 -9.75 -5.93
C LEU A 182 12.77 -8.26 -6.27
N MET A 183 13.76 -7.46 -5.88
CA MET A 183 13.82 -6.04 -6.26
C MET A 183 13.82 -5.84 -7.78
N SER A 184 14.55 -6.68 -8.53
CA SER A 184 14.60 -6.57 -10.00
C SER A 184 13.30 -6.91 -10.72
N LEU A 185 12.38 -7.59 -10.03
CA LEU A 185 11.09 -8.02 -10.55
C LEU A 185 9.94 -7.10 -10.12
N ASN A 186 10.14 -6.27 -9.09
CA ASN A 186 9.09 -5.43 -8.54
C ASN A 186 8.57 -4.45 -9.59
N GLU A 187 7.24 -4.41 -9.79
CA GLU A 187 6.52 -3.59 -10.77
C GLU A 187 6.95 -3.85 -12.24
N VAL A 188 7.65 -4.96 -12.51
CA VAL A 188 8.09 -5.26 -13.87
C VAL A 188 6.95 -5.85 -14.68
N GLY A 189 6.50 -5.07 -15.66
CA GLY A 189 5.52 -5.49 -16.68
C GLY A 189 4.08 -5.09 -16.37
N ALA A 190 3.74 -4.91 -15.10
CA ALA A 190 2.48 -4.37 -14.61
C ALA A 190 2.71 -3.70 -13.24
N GLU A 191 1.90 -2.69 -12.89
CA GLU A 191 2.01 -2.01 -11.59
C GLU A 191 1.68 -2.98 -10.45
N GLU A 192 0.81 -3.96 -10.70
CA GLU A 192 0.38 -4.96 -9.74
C GLU A 192 1.41 -6.09 -9.55
N ASN A 193 2.46 -6.16 -10.37
CA ASN A 193 3.53 -7.17 -10.25
C ASN A 193 4.46 -6.87 -9.07
N ILE A 194 3.91 -6.81 -7.87
CA ILE A 194 4.62 -6.51 -6.64
C ILE A 194 5.28 -7.79 -6.13
N SER A 195 6.60 -7.73 -5.97
CA SER A 195 7.44 -8.84 -5.50
C SER A 195 8.08 -8.58 -4.15
N THR A 196 7.89 -7.38 -3.58
CA THR A 196 8.53 -6.94 -2.34
C THR A 196 7.54 -6.27 -1.37
N GLY A 197 8.01 -5.85 -0.19
CA GLY A 197 7.22 -5.05 0.75
C GLY A 197 6.28 -5.82 1.67
N TYR A 198 5.50 -5.07 2.46
CA TYR A 198 4.57 -5.57 3.47
C TYR A 198 3.53 -6.50 2.86
N HIS A 199 2.95 -6.16 1.72
CA HIS A 199 1.86 -6.92 1.10
C HIS A 199 2.31 -8.25 0.48
N ALA A 200 3.54 -8.33 0.00
CA ALA A 200 4.12 -9.62 -0.41
C ALA A 200 4.30 -10.54 0.80
N ILE A 201 4.73 -10.01 1.96
CA ILE A 201 4.79 -10.79 3.22
C ILE A 201 3.37 -11.18 3.66
N GLU A 202 2.42 -10.26 3.56
CA GLU A 202 1.02 -10.46 3.92
C GLU A 202 0.40 -11.61 3.12
N PHE A 203 0.48 -11.57 1.78
CA PHE A 203 0.00 -12.64 0.91
C PHE A 203 0.69 -13.99 1.21
N LEU A 204 1.99 -13.97 1.51
CA LEU A 204 2.70 -15.18 1.88
C LEU A 204 2.26 -15.72 3.25
N LEU A 205 1.79 -14.90 4.18
CA LEU A 205 1.34 -15.37 5.49
C LEU A 205 -0.15 -15.75 5.51
N TRP A 206 -1.01 -15.06 4.76
CA TRP A 206 -2.46 -15.28 4.75
C TRP A 206 -2.98 -15.97 3.48
N GLY A 207 -2.31 -15.85 2.34
CA GLY A 207 -2.82 -16.31 1.04
C GLY A 207 -3.99 -15.46 0.56
N GLN A 208 -4.65 -15.92 -0.51
CA GLN A 208 -5.85 -15.25 -1.02
C GLN A 208 -6.97 -15.29 0.02
N ASP A 209 -7.74 -14.21 0.09
CA ASP A 209 -8.92 -14.16 0.92
C ASP A 209 -10.20 -14.35 0.08
N PHE A 210 -10.88 -15.46 0.32
CA PHE A 210 -12.18 -15.76 -0.29
C PHE A 210 -13.29 -15.87 0.74
N TYR A 211 -13.05 -15.37 1.96
CA TYR A 211 -13.85 -15.70 3.12
C TYR A 211 -14.55 -14.46 3.69
N ALA A 212 -15.87 -14.40 3.50
CA ALA A 212 -16.70 -13.34 4.07
C ALA A 212 -16.70 -13.27 5.61
N ASP A 213 -16.13 -14.25 6.30
CA ASP A 213 -16.07 -14.35 7.76
C ASP A 213 -14.68 -14.16 8.36
N GLY A 214 -13.69 -13.77 7.55
CA GLY A 214 -12.38 -13.35 8.02
C GLY A 214 -11.24 -13.77 7.09
N SER A 215 -10.13 -13.05 7.18
CA SER A 215 -8.85 -13.16 6.46
C SER A 215 -8.48 -14.49 5.81
N GLY A 216 -7.57 -14.40 4.83
CA GLY A 216 -6.92 -15.53 4.15
C GLY A 216 -6.42 -16.63 5.10
N ARG A 217 -6.55 -17.88 4.62
CA ARG A 217 -6.37 -19.11 5.44
C ARG A 217 -5.22 -19.99 4.94
N ARG A 218 -4.15 -19.41 4.42
CA ARG A 218 -2.93 -20.15 4.11
C ARG A 218 -2.46 -20.92 5.35
N SER A 219 -2.07 -22.17 5.14
CA SER A 219 -1.63 -23.08 6.20
C SER A 219 -0.11 -22.96 6.42
N PHE A 220 0.34 -23.15 7.65
CA PHE A 220 1.77 -23.32 7.93
C PHE A 220 2.38 -24.53 7.20
N GLU A 221 1.55 -25.50 6.78
CA GLU A 221 1.98 -26.69 6.02
C GLU A 221 2.61 -26.32 4.67
N ASP A 222 2.31 -25.15 4.12
CA ASP A 222 2.95 -24.58 2.92
C ASP A 222 4.45 -24.34 3.08
N TYR A 223 4.92 -24.28 4.32
CA TYR A 223 6.32 -24.02 4.67
C TYR A 223 7.03 -25.28 5.17
N VAL A 224 6.33 -26.40 5.29
CA VAL A 224 6.92 -27.68 5.71
C VAL A 224 7.66 -28.30 4.53
N VAL A 225 8.99 -28.32 4.60
CA VAL A 225 9.84 -29.02 3.62
C VAL A 225 9.48 -30.51 3.57
N ASP A 226 9.41 -31.07 2.35
CA ASP A 226 8.87 -32.40 2.06
C ASP A 226 7.40 -32.61 2.52
N GLY A 227 6.69 -31.52 2.78
CA GLY A 227 5.27 -31.48 3.09
C GLY A 227 4.37 -31.65 1.87
N PRO A 228 3.05 -31.43 2.03
CA PRO A 228 2.08 -31.68 0.95
C PRO A 228 2.11 -30.65 -0.18
N VAL A 229 2.64 -29.44 0.09
CA VAL A 229 2.70 -28.34 -0.88
C VAL A 229 4.11 -28.25 -1.47
N PRO A 230 4.29 -28.25 -2.81
CA PRO A 230 5.59 -28.08 -3.44
C PRO A 230 6.25 -26.73 -3.11
N ASN A 231 7.57 -26.68 -3.31
CA ASN A 231 8.39 -25.45 -3.22
C ASN A 231 8.30 -24.72 -1.86
N ALA A 232 8.02 -25.46 -0.78
CA ALA A 232 7.95 -24.93 0.57
C ALA A 232 9.26 -24.26 1.03
N ASP A 233 10.40 -24.83 0.62
CA ASP A 233 11.73 -24.27 0.83
C ASP A 233 11.87 -22.90 0.17
N ARG A 234 11.50 -22.78 -1.12
CA ARG A 234 11.57 -21.53 -1.89
C ARG A 234 10.63 -20.47 -1.33
N ARG A 235 9.44 -20.86 -0.85
CA ARG A 235 8.51 -19.95 -0.17
C ARG A 235 9.11 -19.40 1.13
N GLY A 236 9.81 -20.25 1.88
CA GLY A 236 10.60 -19.83 3.04
C GLY A 236 11.72 -18.85 2.66
N GLU A 237 12.52 -19.16 1.64
CA GLU A 237 13.58 -18.27 1.13
C GLU A 237 13.04 -16.90 0.71
N TYR A 238 11.89 -16.87 0.02
CA TYR A 238 11.22 -15.64 -0.38
C TYR A 238 10.84 -14.80 0.85
N LEU A 239 10.16 -15.42 1.82
CA LEU A 239 9.70 -14.75 3.02
C LEU A 239 10.87 -14.14 3.83
N LEU A 240 11.99 -14.86 3.92
CA LEU A 240 13.21 -14.35 4.59
C LEU A 240 13.84 -13.18 3.83
N ALA A 241 13.93 -13.26 2.50
CA ALA A 241 14.44 -12.17 1.67
C ALA A 241 13.60 -10.89 1.82
N LEU A 242 12.27 -11.01 1.91
CA LEU A 242 11.38 -9.89 2.18
C LEU A 242 11.62 -9.26 3.55
N GLY A 243 11.75 -10.07 4.61
CA GLY A 243 12.03 -9.56 5.96
C GLY A 243 13.35 -8.81 6.04
N GLU A 244 14.39 -9.26 5.31
CA GLU A 244 15.64 -8.52 5.20
C GLU A 244 15.49 -7.20 4.44
N LEU A 245 14.83 -7.21 3.28
CA LEU A 245 14.59 -6.00 2.48
C LEU A 245 13.83 -4.93 3.26
N LEU A 246 12.81 -5.34 4.03
CA LEU A 246 12.02 -4.43 4.84
C LEU A 246 12.88 -3.69 5.86
N VAL A 247 13.75 -4.42 6.56
CA VAL A 247 14.70 -3.85 7.53
C VAL A 247 15.70 -2.92 6.85
N GLU A 248 16.23 -3.31 5.68
CA GLU A 248 17.20 -2.49 4.93
C GLU A 248 16.59 -1.19 4.40
N ASN A 249 15.36 -1.24 3.90
CA ASN A 249 14.65 -0.08 3.39
C ASN A 249 14.24 0.88 4.52
N LEU A 250 13.78 0.36 5.65
CA LEU A 250 13.46 1.21 6.82
C LEU A 250 14.71 1.79 7.47
N ALA A 251 15.85 1.08 7.44
CA ALA A 251 17.12 1.63 7.89
C ALA A 251 17.54 2.87 7.07
N GLN A 252 17.29 2.86 5.76
CA GLN A 252 17.54 4.04 4.92
C GLN A 252 16.70 5.23 5.39
N MET A 253 15.45 5.01 5.79
CA MET A 253 14.58 6.07 6.29
C MET A 253 15.00 6.58 7.66
N THR A 254 15.42 5.69 8.57
CA THR A 254 15.98 6.12 9.86
C THR A 254 17.25 6.94 9.67
N ASP A 255 18.16 6.52 8.78
CA ASP A 255 19.41 7.23 8.51
C ASP A 255 19.18 8.61 7.86
N ALA A 256 18.23 8.69 6.94
CA ALA A 256 17.86 9.94 6.28
C ALA A 256 17.31 10.99 7.25
N TRP A 257 16.69 10.54 8.35
CA TRP A 257 16.08 11.40 9.37
C TRP A 257 16.84 11.46 10.71
N ASP A 258 18.00 10.79 10.83
CA ASP A 258 18.77 10.74 12.08
C ASP A 258 19.19 12.14 12.57
N PRO A 259 18.77 12.59 13.77
CA PRO A 259 19.14 13.89 14.32
C PRO A 259 20.61 13.99 14.75
N THR A 260 21.34 12.88 14.82
CA THR A 260 22.76 12.82 15.19
C THR A 260 23.71 13.06 14.02
N ARG A 261 23.17 13.10 12.79
CA ARG A 261 23.91 13.36 11.55
C ARG A 261 23.62 14.78 11.04
N ASP A 262 24.62 15.39 10.40
CA ASP A 262 24.53 16.71 9.77
C ASP A 262 24.58 16.66 8.24
N ASP A 263 24.75 15.46 7.67
CA ASP A 263 24.86 15.17 6.23
C ASP A 263 23.73 14.25 5.74
N ASN A 264 22.49 14.53 6.15
CA ASN A 264 21.30 13.78 5.75
C ASN A 264 20.12 14.67 5.38
N TYR A 265 19.01 14.06 4.93
CA TYR A 265 17.82 14.78 4.51
C TYR A 265 17.22 15.63 5.64
N ARG A 266 17.23 15.17 6.89
CA ARG A 266 16.77 16.00 8.02
C ARG A 266 17.53 17.32 8.12
N ALA A 267 18.86 17.31 7.96
CA ALA A 267 19.66 18.52 7.96
C ALA A 267 19.29 19.45 6.79
N GLU A 268 19.07 18.91 5.59
CA GLU A 268 18.63 19.67 4.41
C GLU A 268 17.23 20.27 4.61
N PHE A 269 16.29 19.49 5.11
CA PHE A 269 14.92 19.90 5.41
C PHE A 269 14.88 21.05 6.42
N LEU A 270 15.66 20.96 7.51
CA LEU A 270 15.71 22.01 8.53
C LEU A 270 16.48 23.26 8.07
N ALA A 271 17.32 23.15 7.03
CA ALA A 271 18.01 24.29 6.43
C ALA A 271 17.16 25.04 5.39
N MET A 272 16.00 24.51 5.00
CA MET A 272 15.08 25.20 4.08
C MET A 272 14.52 26.49 4.68
N ALA A 273 14.06 27.39 3.82
CA ALA A 273 13.23 28.50 4.28
C ALA A 273 11.98 27.94 4.99
N PRO A 274 11.62 28.42 6.20
CA PRO A 274 10.56 27.79 7.00
C PRO A 274 9.21 27.69 6.27
N ASP A 275 8.87 28.66 5.42
CA ASP A 275 7.66 28.64 4.61
C ASP A 275 7.66 27.52 3.55
N ALA A 276 8.82 27.25 2.95
CA ALA A 276 8.96 26.17 1.96
C ALA A 276 8.85 24.79 2.62
N ALA A 277 9.50 24.59 3.76
CA ALA A 277 9.41 23.33 4.49
C ALA A 277 7.99 23.08 5.02
N LEU A 278 7.31 24.12 5.53
CA LEU A 278 5.89 23.99 5.92
C LEU A 278 4.98 23.71 4.74
N GLN A 279 5.25 24.30 3.58
CA GLN A 279 4.53 23.98 2.36
C GLN A 279 4.67 22.50 1.99
N ASN A 280 5.86 21.91 2.12
CA ASN A 280 6.08 20.49 1.89
C ASN A 280 5.23 19.62 2.83
N VAL A 281 5.27 19.89 4.14
CA VAL A 281 4.48 19.16 5.15
C VAL A 281 2.98 19.24 4.83
N LEU A 282 2.47 20.43 4.53
CA LEU A 282 1.04 20.61 4.24
C LEU A 282 0.63 19.99 2.89
N THR A 283 1.54 19.98 1.91
CA THR A 283 1.31 19.30 0.62
C THR A 283 1.21 17.79 0.84
N GLY A 284 2.14 17.21 1.60
CA GLY A 284 2.15 15.79 1.93
C GLY A 284 0.86 15.33 2.59
N LEU A 285 0.49 16.00 3.70
CA LEU A 285 -0.76 15.73 4.41
C LEU A 285 -2.00 15.91 3.53
N GLY A 286 -2.00 16.92 2.67
CA GLY A 286 -3.11 17.21 1.76
C GLY A 286 -3.30 16.15 0.68
N VAL A 287 -2.21 15.65 0.09
CA VAL A 287 -2.23 14.59 -0.92
C VAL A 287 -2.66 13.27 -0.28
N LEU A 288 -2.02 12.86 0.83
CA LEU A 288 -2.37 11.64 1.55
C LEU A 288 -3.87 11.62 1.91
N SER A 289 -4.35 12.68 2.56
CA SER A 289 -5.71 12.68 3.10
C SER A 289 -6.78 12.65 2.00
N LYS A 290 -6.53 13.32 0.87
CA LYS A 290 -7.54 13.53 -0.17
C LYS A 290 -7.43 12.53 -1.32
N SER A 291 -6.25 12.42 -1.91
CA SER A 291 -6.06 11.60 -3.11
C SER A 291 -5.94 10.13 -2.71
N GLU A 292 -4.95 9.82 -1.88
CA GLU A 292 -4.59 8.44 -1.56
C GLU A 292 -5.62 7.78 -0.63
N MET A 293 -5.84 8.36 0.55
CA MET A 293 -6.72 7.75 1.56
C MET A 293 -8.18 7.81 1.12
N ALA A 294 -8.70 9.00 0.83
CA ALA A 294 -10.12 9.14 0.53
C ALA A 294 -10.49 8.70 -0.90
N GLY A 295 -9.63 8.94 -1.88
CA GLY A 295 -9.88 8.57 -3.28
C GLY A 295 -9.53 7.11 -3.54
N ASP A 296 -8.26 6.77 -3.40
CA ASP A 296 -7.77 5.48 -3.90
C ASP A 296 -8.08 4.33 -2.93
N ARG A 297 -7.91 4.52 -1.62
CA ARG A 297 -8.10 3.44 -0.63
C ARG A 297 -9.53 3.27 -0.13
N MET A 298 -10.27 4.37 0.07
CA MET A 298 -11.64 4.30 0.58
C MET A 298 -12.70 4.29 -0.54
N PHE A 299 -12.58 5.19 -1.52
CA PHE A 299 -13.63 5.33 -2.53
C PHE A 299 -13.58 4.21 -3.57
N THR A 300 -12.41 3.79 -4.05
CA THR A 300 -12.28 2.69 -5.03
C THR A 300 -12.92 1.40 -4.53
N ALA A 301 -12.50 0.92 -3.35
CA ALA A 301 -13.07 -0.30 -2.75
C ALA A 301 -14.59 -0.19 -2.54
N LEU A 302 -15.08 0.99 -2.11
CA LEU A 302 -16.51 1.22 -1.92
C LEU A 302 -17.30 1.24 -3.25
N ASP A 303 -16.74 1.84 -4.30
CA ASP A 303 -17.40 1.98 -5.61
C ASP A 303 -17.42 0.66 -6.36
N ASN A 304 -16.31 -0.06 -6.36
CA ASN A 304 -16.18 -1.37 -7.00
C ASN A 304 -16.86 -2.49 -6.21
N GLN A 305 -17.00 -2.32 -4.89
CA GLN A 305 -17.51 -3.35 -3.97
C GLN A 305 -16.69 -4.65 -4.06
N ASP A 306 -15.39 -4.51 -4.28
CA ASP A 306 -14.45 -5.60 -4.40
C ASP A 306 -13.50 -5.58 -3.21
N GLN A 307 -13.36 -6.72 -2.54
CA GLN A 307 -12.47 -6.86 -1.39
C GLN A 307 -11.00 -6.77 -1.82
N GLU A 308 -10.67 -7.16 -3.06
CA GLU A 308 -9.30 -7.10 -3.58
C GLU A 308 -8.79 -5.67 -3.78
N ASP A 309 -9.69 -4.68 -3.82
CA ASP A 309 -9.32 -3.26 -3.86
C ASP A 309 -9.01 -2.70 -2.46
N GLU A 310 -9.27 -3.45 -1.38
CA GLU A 310 -8.96 -3.04 -0.02
C GLU A 310 -7.47 -3.25 0.28
N HIS A 311 -6.79 -2.19 0.68
CA HIS A 311 -5.40 -2.29 1.14
C HIS A 311 -5.32 -3.21 2.35
N SER A 312 -4.47 -4.25 2.30
CA SER A 312 -4.42 -5.33 3.29
C SER A 312 -5.65 -6.23 3.36
N CYS A 313 -6.26 -6.54 2.20
CA CYS A 313 -7.38 -7.47 2.10
C CYS A 313 -7.03 -8.88 2.63
N PHE A 314 -5.81 -9.38 2.38
CA PHE A 314 -5.43 -10.75 2.75
C PHE A 314 -5.52 -11.00 4.25
N SER A 315 -5.20 -9.99 5.07
CA SER A 315 -5.20 -10.06 6.53
C SER A 315 -6.44 -9.44 7.20
N ASP A 316 -7.38 -8.88 6.43
CA ASP A 316 -8.49 -8.05 6.91
C ASP A 316 -8.04 -6.86 7.78
N ASN A 317 -6.85 -6.31 7.52
CA ASN A 317 -6.24 -5.29 8.36
C ASN A 317 -6.49 -3.84 7.88
N THR A 318 -7.32 -3.64 6.86
CA THR A 318 -7.62 -2.33 6.24
C THR A 318 -8.17 -1.28 7.22
N HIS A 319 -8.78 -1.70 8.31
CA HIS A 319 -9.48 -0.83 9.27
C HIS A 319 -8.58 -0.22 10.36
N ARG A 320 -7.27 -0.53 10.35
CA ARG A 320 -6.30 -0.07 11.32
C ARG A 320 -5.53 1.13 10.78
#